data_AF-A0A9Q6IB76-F1
#
_entry.id   AF-A0A9Q6IB76-F1
#
_cell.length_a   1.000
_cell.length_b   1.000
_cell.length_c   1.000
_cell.angle_alpha   90.00
_cell.angle_beta   90.00
_cell.angle_gamma   90.00
#
_symmetry.space_group_name_H-M   'P 1'
#
loop_
_entity.id
_entity.type
_entity.pdbx_description
1 polymer ?
#
loop_
_entity_poly.entity_id
_entity_poly.type
_entity_poly.pdbx_seq_one_letter_code
_entity_poly.pdbx_strand_id
1 'polypeptide(L)'
;MSKLACRCGHIIIDQTDDLPYKAALLRDEHEERFFADASLLANELLDAASAGKVDKLLERHYGNGHWRPGPMEFFGDKFTSVYLSSISTVYECERCGRLWVQKEGANHFVCFTPESGQYESILRSQVP
;
A
#
# COMPACT_ATOMS: atom_id res chain seq x y z
N MET A 1 6.73 -8.85 -9.49
CA MET A 1 8.04 -8.28 -9.85
C MET A 1 7.86 -7.25 -10.96
N SER A 2 8.20 -6.00 -10.71
CA SER A 2 8.16 -4.93 -11.71
C SER A 2 9.55 -4.30 -11.89
N LYS A 3 9.75 -3.58 -13.01
CA LYS A 3 11.00 -2.88 -13.32
C LYS A 3 10.67 -1.49 -13.85
N LEU A 4 11.35 -0.48 -13.36
CA LEU A 4 11.18 0.92 -13.79
C LEU A 4 12.51 1.46 -14.31
N ALA A 5 12.52 1.90 -15.57
CA ALA A 5 13.71 2.50 -16.17
C ALA A 5 13.84 3.97 -15.75
N CYS A 6 14.93 4.30 -15.05
CA CYS A 6 15.25 5.68 -14.70
C CYS A 6 15.92 6.42 -15.87
N ARG A 7 15.77 7.74 -15.93
CA ARG A 7 16.37 8.59 -16.98
C ARG A 7 17.89 8.62 -16.96
N CYS A 8 18.52 8.25 -15.84
CA CYS A 8 19.99 8.10 -15.75
C CYS A 8 20.49 6.74 -16.31
N GLY A 9 19.59 5.90 -16.84
CA GLY A 9 19.88 4.57 -17.37
C GLY A 9 19.92 3.46 -16.32
N HIS A 10 19.71 3.78 -15.03
CA HIS A 10 19.56 2.77 -13.99
C HIS A 10 18.17 2.11 -14.04
N ILE A 11 18.08 0.81 -13.73
CA ILE A 11 16.82 0.09 -13.64
C ILE A 11 16.49 -0.12 -12.17
N ILE A 12 15.40 0.49 -11.70
CA ILE A 12 14.85 0.27 -10.36
C ILE A 12 14.08 -1.04 -10.40
N ILE A 13 14.38 -1.96 -9.48
CA ILE A 13 13.79 -3.30 -9.43
C ILE A 13 12.81 -3.34 -8.25
N ASP A 14 11.64 -3.90 -8.48
CA ASP A 14 10.62 -4.09 -7.45
C ASP A 14 10.30 -5.59 -7.35
N GLN A 15 11.03 -6.27 -6.47
CA GLN A 15 11.01 -7.72 -6.32
C GLN A 15 10.47 -8.22 -4.97
N THR A 16 10.32 -7.33 -3.99
CA THR A 16 9.86 -7.63 -2.63
C THR A 16 9.15 -6.40 -2.05
N ASP A 17 8.40 -6.59 -0.97
CA ASP A 17 7.73 -5.51 -0.24
C ASP A 17 8.65 -4.80 0.76
N ASP A 18 9.89 -5.31 0.93
CA ASP A 18 10.94 -4.72 1.76
C ASP A 18 12.08 -4.17 0.89
N LEU A 19 11.93 -2.92 0.45
CA LEU A 19 12.91 -2.22 -0.40
C LEU A 19 13.24 -0.84 0.20
N PRO A 20 14.51 -0.51 0.45
CA PRO A 20 14.90 0.73 1.11
C PRO A 20 14.70 1.99 0.26
N TYR A 21 14.34 1.82 -1.01
CA TYR A 21 14.12 2.88 -1.98
C TYR A 21 12.68 2.89 -2.52
N LYS A 22 11.76 2.16 -1.87
CA LYS A 22 10.33 2.14 -2.21
C LYS A 22 9.53 2.67 -1.01
N ALA A 23 8.51 3.46 -1.29
CA ALA A 23 7.58 3.92 -0.27
C ALA A 23 6.14 3.95 -0.81
N ALA A 24 5.20 3.96 0.12
CA ALA A 24 3.80 4.26 -0.15
C ALA A 24 3.54 5.75 0.10
N LEU A 25 2.90 6.43 -0.86
CA LEU A 25 2.40 7.79 -0.73
C LEU A 25 0.90 7.74 -0.46
N LEU A 26 0.49 8.07 0.76
CA LEU A 26 -0.88 8.44 1.10
C LEU A 26 -0.99 9.95 0.95
N ARG A 27 -1.90 10.41 0.09
CA ARG A 27 -2.18 11.84 -0.07
C ARG A 27 -3.04 12.32 1.08
N ASP A 28 -2.74 13.51 1.59
CA ASP A 28 -3.48 14.15 2.68
C ASP A 28 -4.99 14.20 2.41
N GLU A 29 -5.39 14.57 1.18
CA GLU A 29 -6.80 14.61 0.73
C GLU A 29 -7.54 13.26 0.85
N HIS A 30 -6.80 12.14 0.93
CA HIS A 30 -7.36 10.79 1.04
C HIS A 30 -7.13 10.17 2.42
N GLU A 31 -6.35 10.81 3.30
CA GLU A 31 -5.92 10.25 4.57
C GLU A 31 -7.12 10.06 5.52
N GLU A 32 -7.96 11.08 5.67
CA GLU A 32 -9.17 11.01 6.51
C GLU A 32 -10.08 9.84 6.06
N ARG A 33 -10.28 9.71 4.75
CA ARG A 33 -11.07 8.63 4.18
C ARG A 33 -10.46 7.26 4.46
N PHE A 34 -9.15 7.12 4.32
CA PHE A 34 -8.44 5.88 4.63
C PHE A 34 -8.68 5.44 6.08
N PHE A 35 -8.54 6.36 7.04
CA PHE A 35 -8.78 6.06 8.46
C PHE A 35 -10.24 5.75 8.76
N ALA A 36 -11.17 6.45 8.12
CA ALA A 36 -12.60 6.17 8.25
C ALA A 36 -12.94 4.77 7.74
N ASP A 37 -12.48 4.39 6.55
CA ASP A 37 -12.74 3.08 5.95
C ASP A 37 -12.12 1.94 6.78
N ALA A 38 -10.89 2.14 7.29
CA ALA A 38 -10.25 1.18 8.20
C ALA A 38 -11.01 1.02 9.52
N SER A 39 -11.51 2.11 10.09
CA SER A 39 -12.30 2.09 11.33
C SER A 39 -13.64 1.39 11.14
N LEU A 40 -14.31 1.63 10.01
CA LEU A 40 -15.55 0.94 9.65
C LEU A 40 -15.36 -0.58 9.54
N LEU A 41 -14.27 -1.01 8.91
CA LEU A 41 -13.93 -2.43 8.80
C LEU A 41 -13.68 -3.07 10.17
N ALA A 42 -12.92 -2.39 11.05
CA ALA A 42 -12.65 -2.87 12.40
C ALA A 42 -13.95 -2.99 13.22
N ASN A 43 -14.81 -1.97 13.16
CA ASN A 43 -16.08 -1.96 13.87
C ASN A 43 -17.03 -3.04 13.37
N GLU A 44 -17.12 -3.27 12.05
CA GLU A 44 -17.95 -4.35 11.49
C GLU A 44 -17.56 -5.73 12.07
N LEU A 45 -16.26 -5.99 12.18
CA LEU A 45 -15.78 -7.25 12.77
C LEU A 45 -16.03 -7.31 14.28
N LEU A 46 -15.80 -6.21 15.02
CA LEU A 46 -16.03 -6.14 16.47
C LEU A 46 -17.51 -6.31 16.83
N ASP A 47 -18.41 -5.69 16.07
CA ASP A 47 -19.86 -5.82 16.25
C ASP A 47 -20.32 -7.25 15.98
N ALA A 48 -19.81 -7.88 14.91
CA ALA A 48 -20.10 -9.28 14.63
C ALA A 48 -19.54 -10.21 15.72
N ALA A 49 -18.34 -9.94 16.24
CA ALA A 49 -17.73 -10.71 17.31
C ALA A 49 -18.51 -10.60 18.63
N SER A 50 -18.84 -9.39 19.06
CA SER A 50 -19.61 -9.15 20.29
C SER A 50 -21.02 -9.76 20.24
N ALA A 51 -21.62 -9.85 19.05
CA ALA A 51 -22.90 -10.49 18.83
C ALA A 51 -22.85 -12.01 18.57
N GLY A 52 -21.66 -12.63 18.50
CA GLY A 52 -21.51 -14.05 18.14
C GLY A 52 -21.92 -14.37 16.70
N LYS A 53 -21.81 -13.41 15.78
CA LYS A 53 -22.28 -13.45 14.38
C LYS A 53 -21.15 -13.39 13.34
N VAL A 54 -19.91 -13.64 13.74
CA VAL A 54 -18.75 -13.60 12.81
C VAL A 54 -18.94 -14.51 11.61
N ASP A 55 -19.46 -15.73 11.81
CA ASP A 55 -19.75 -16.65 10.72
C ASP A 55 -20.73 -16.09 9.69
N LYS A 56 -21.76 -15.36 10.14
CA LYS A 56 -22.74 -14.70 9.26
C LYS A 56 -22.10 -13.54 8.50
N LEU A 57 -21.19 -12.81 9.14
CA LEU A 57 -20.42 -11.75 8.48
C LEU A 57 -19.55 -12.34 7.36
N LEU A 58 -18.83 -13.42 7.64
CA LEU A 58 -17.98 -14.09 6.66
C LEU A 58 -18.80 -14.67 5.50
N GLU A 59 -19.94 -15.30 5.78
CA GLU A 59 -20.88 -15.78 4.77
C GLU A 59 -21.40 -14.63 3.88
N ARG A 60 -21.63 -13.44 4.44
CA ARG A 60 -22.05 -12.27 3.65
C ARG A 60 -20.98 -11.82 2.64
N HIS A 61 -19.70 -11.93 3.01
CA HIS A 61 -18.58 -11.44 2.19
C HIS A 61 -18.01 -12.48 1.22
N TYR A 62 -18.05 -13.78 1.58
CA TYR A 62 -17.45 -14.87 0.79
C TYR A 62 -18.45 -15.94 0.34
N GLY A 63 -19.72 -15.84 0.75
CA GLY A 63 -20.75 -16.84 0.48
C GLY A 63 -20.60 -18.11 1.35
N ASN A 64 -21.42 -19.12 1.04
CA ASN A 64 -21.40 -20.44 1.68
C ASN A 64 -20.52 -21.46 0.97
N GLY A 65 -19.34 -21.02 0.52
CA GLY A 65 -18.36 -21.89 -0.12
C GLY A 65 -17.75 -22.91 0.84
N HIS A 66 -17.08 -23.91 0.29
CA HIS A 66 -16.34 -24.92 1.07
C HIS A 66 -15.11 -24.34 1.78
N TRP A 67 -14.69 -23.12 1.40
CA TRP A 67 -13.59 -22.38 2.00
C TRP A 67 -14.07 -20.98 2.38
N ARG A 68 -13.67 -20.52 3.57
CA ARG A 68 -13.84 -19.15 4.05
C ARG A 68 -12.63 -18.77 4.91
N PRO A 69 -12.18 -17.51 4.86
CA PRO A 69 -11.05 -17.09 5.69
C PRO A 69 -11.41 -17.07 7.16
N GLY A 70 -10.39 -17.13 8.01
CA GLY A 70 -10.56 -16.82 9.43
C GLY A 70 -10.88 -15.33 9.65
N PRO A 71 -11.37 -14.91 10.83
CA PRO A 71 -11.70 -13.51 11.10
C PRO A 71 -10.53 -12.54 10.93
N MET A 72 -9.32 -12.97 11.33
CA MET A 72 -8.08 -12.19 11.16
C MET A 72 -7.67 -12.05 9.69
N GLU A 73 -7.83 -13.12 8.90
CA GLU A 73 -7.52 -13.13 7.48
C GLU A 73 -8.53 -12.26 6.70
N PHE A 74 -9.82 -12.34 7.03
CA PHE A 74 -10.84 -11.41 6.51
C PHE A 74 -10.46 -9.95 6.77
N PHE A 75 -10.09 -9.62 8.01
CA PHE A 75 -9.68 -8.25 8.33
C PHE A 75 -8.43 -7.84 7.54
N GLY A 76 -7.41 -8.69 7.53
CA GLY A 76 -6.16 -8.45 6.81
C GLY A 76 -6.37 -8.21 5.32
N ASP A 77 -7.16 -9.05 4.66
CA ASP A 77 -7.50 -8.93 3.24
C ASP A 77 -8.21 -7.61 2.94
N LYS A 78 -9.27 -7.29 3.70
CA LYS A 78 -10.06 -6.09 3.47
C LYS A 78 -9.26 -4.83 3.81
N PHE A 79 -8.51 -4.84 4.90
CA PHE A 79 -7.66 -3.72 5.28
C PHE A 79 -6.58 -3.46 4.23
N THR A 80 -5.94 -4.53 3.74
CA THR A 80 -4.95 -4.43 2.65
C THR A 80 -5.58 -3.87 1.38
N SER A 81 -6.81 -4.26 1.04
CA SER A 81 -7.54 -3.68 -0.09
C SER A 81 -7.79 -2.17 0.09
N VAL A 82 -8.20 -1.74 1.29
CA VAL A 82 -8.40 -0.32 1.61
C VAL A 82 -7.07 0.44 1.48
N TYR A 83 -6.01 -0.09 2.08
CA TYR A 83 -4.66 0.47 2.02
C TYR A 83 -4.16 0.64 0.58
N LEU A 84 -4.15 -0.45 -0.21
CA LEU A 84 -3.67 -0.43 -1.59
C LEU A 84 -4.48 0.51 -2.50
N SER A 85 -5.79 0.66 -2.24
CA SER A 85 -6.62 1.61 -2.98
C SER A 85 -6.38 3.08 -2.62
N SER A 86 -5.74 3.35 -1.48
CA SER A 86 -5.53 4.70 -0.95
C SER A 86 -4.13 5.24 -1.23
N ILE A 87 -3.17 4.36 -1.52
CA ILE A 87 -1.77 4.73 -1.70
C ILE A 87 -1.35 4.76 -3.17
N SER A 88 -0.27 5.49 -3.45
CA SER A 88 0.48 5.42 -4.70
C SER A 88 1.92 5.01 -4.43
N THR A 89 2.54 4.31 -5.37
CA THR A 89 3.93 3.86 -5.20
C THR A 89 4.91 5.00 -5.46
N VAL A 90 5.95 5.10 -4.63
CA VAL A 90 7.09 5.99 -4.84
C VAL A 90 8.37 5.17 -4.88
N TYR A 91 9.27 5.52 -5.79
CA TYR A 91 10.62 4.97 -5.85
C TYR A 91 11.67 6.06 -5.82
N GLU A 92 12.79 5.84 -5.14
CA GLU A 92 14.00 6.66 -5.25
C GLU A 92 15.03 5.93 -6.11
N CYS A 93 15.61 6.59 -7.10
CA CYS A 93 16.67 5.97 -7.87
C CYS A 93 17.98 5.94 -7.08
N GLU A 94 18.45 4.75 -6.70
CA GLU A 94 19.70 4.56 -5.94
C GLU A 94 20.97 5.10 -6.64
N ARG A 95 20.90 5.38 -7.96
CA ARG A 95 22.03 5.93 -8.73
C ARG A 95 22.06 7.45 -8.81
N CYS A 96 20.91 8.13 -8.83
CA CYS A 96 20.84 9.58 -9.09
C CYS A 96 19.85 10.33 -8.19
N GLY A 97 19.25 9.63 -7.22
CA GLY A 97 18.26 10.16 -6.26
C GLY A 97 16.94 10.63 -6.85
N ARG A 98 16.72 10.50 -8.17
CA ARG A 98 15.46 10.87 -8.80
C ARG A 98 14.30 10.12 -8.14
N LEU A 99 13.35 10.87 -7.60
CA LEU A 99 12.09 10.34 -7.09
C LEU A 99 11.13 10.11 -8.23
N TRP A 100 10.58 8.90 -8.31
CA TRP A 100 9.52 8.50 -9.22
C TRP A 100 8.24 8.31 -8.43
N VAL A 101 7.23 9.12 -8.71
CA VAL A 101 5.93 9.10 -8.03
C VAL A 101 4.88 8.60 -9.00
N GLN A 102 4.16 7.54 -8.61
CA GLN A 102 3.05 7.01 -9.38
C GLN A 102 1.88 8.01 -9.38
N LYS A 103 1.33 8.29 -10.57
CA LYS A 103 0.05 8.99 -10.69
C LYS A 103 -1.09 8.08 -10.28
N GLU A 104 -2.06 8.65 -9.58
CA GLU A 104 -3.25 7.93 -9.14
C GLU A 104 -3.98 7.26 -10.32
N GLY A 105 -4.45 6.03 -10.10
CA GLY A 105 -5.24 5.27 -11.08
C GLY A 105 -4.47 4.79 -12.32
N ALA A 106 -3.16 4.98 -12.40
CA ALA A 106 -2.37 4.58 -13.57
C ALA A 106 -1.01 3.96 -13.22
N ASN A 107 -0.54 3.05 -14.06
CA ASN A 107 0.86 2.59 -14.07
C ASN A 107 1.76 3.60 -14.79
N HIS A 108 1.66 4.87 -14.39
CA HIS A 108 2.41 5.98 -14.96
C HIS A 108 3.13 6.74 -13.85
N PHE A 109 4.42 7.00 -14.04
CA PHE A 109 5.25 7.68 -13.05
C PHE A 109 5.73 9.03 -13.58
N VAL A 110 5.69 10.04 -12.72
CA VAL A 110 6.36 11.33 -12.91
C VAL A 110 7.61 11.38 -12.04
N CYS A 111 8.59 12.21 -12.41
CA CYS A 111 9.86 12.22 -11.69
C CYS A 111 10.33 13.61 -11.27
N PHE A 112 10.92 13.68 -10.06
CA PHE A 112 11.55 14.85 -9.47
C PHE A 112 13.04 14.60 -9.26
N THR A 113 13.88 15.59 -9.54
CA THR A 113 15.33 15.46 -9.39
C THR A 113 15.75 16.13 -8.08
N PRO A 114 16.56 15.49 -7.23
CA PRO A 114 17.16 16.18 -6.09
C PRO A 114 18.16 17.22 -6.60
N GLU A 115 18.27 18.35 -5.90
CA GLU A 115 19.23 19.42 -6.25
C GLU A 115 20.68 18.95 -6.17
N SER A 116 20.99 18.04 -5.24
CA SER A 116 22.31 17.41 -5.12
C SER A 116 22.71 16.59 -6.35
N GLY A 117 21.72 16.13 -7.13
CA GLY A 117 21.92 15.16 -8.21
C GLY A 117 22.37 13.78 -7.74
N GLN A 118 22.29 13.49 -6.43
CA GLN A 118 22.75 12.24 -5.80
C GLN A 118 21.61 11.53 -5.08
N TYR A 119 21.82 10.25 -4.77
CA TYR A 119 20.91 9.47 -3.94
C TYR A 119 20.99 9.92 -2.48
N GLU A 120 19.86 10.31 -1.89
CA GLU A 120 19.77 10.90 -0.56
C GLU A 120 19.18 9.93 0.48
N SER A 121 18.73 8.75 0.05
CA SER A 121 18.13 7.72 0.92
C SER A 121 16.91 8.22 1.67
N ILE A 122 16.12 9.12 1.10
CA ILE A 122 14.97 9.75 1.77
C ILE A 122 13.82 8.78 2.00
N LEU A 123 13.75 7.69 1.23
CA LEU A 123 12.73 6.64 1.43
C LEU A 123 13.21 5.51 2.36
N ARG A 124 14.48 5.53 2.77
CA ARG A 124 15.04 4.50 3.63
C ARG A 124 14.61 4.76 5.07
N SER A 125 14.01 3.75 5.71
CA SER A 125 13.74 3.81 7.15
C SER A 125 15.04 4.01 7.94
N GLN A 126 15.03 4.98 8.87
CA GLN A 126 16.10 5.19 9.84
C GLN A 126 15.88 4.38 11.14
N VAL A 127 14.73 3.73 11.26
CA VAL A 127 14.41 2.87 12.40
C VAL A 127 14.97 1.47 12.10
N PRO A 128 15.75 0.87 13.03
CA PRO A 128 16.32 -0.47 12.87
C PRO A 128 15.25 -1.56 12.79
#